data_AF-A0A1N7GHS4-F1
#
_entry.id   AF-A0A1N7GHS4-F1
#
_cell.length_a   1.000
_cell.length_b   1.000
_cell.length_c   1.000
_cell.angle_alpha   90.00
_cell.angle_beta   90.00
_cell.angle_gamma   90.00
#
_symmetry.space_group_name_H-M   'P 1'
#
loop_
_entity.id
_entity.type
_entity.pdbx_description
1 polymer ?
#
loop_
_entity_poly.entity_id
_entity_poly.type
_entity_poly.pdbx_seq_one_letter_code
_entity_poly.pdbx_strand_id
1 'polypeptide(L)' 'MKEPTKTQLEVTKHRPDSQVARILRRLKSEGRITNIEMVNLRILRGSERIRDLKREGHAIRSIQLNQTTWVYVLEDED' A
#
# COMPACT_ATOMS: atom_id res chain seq x y z
N MET A 1 -16.65 31.90 0.13
CA MET A 1 -15.21 31.83 0.40
C MET A 1 -14.79 30.38 0.30
N LYS A 2 -13.74 30.07 -0.47
CA LYS A 2 -13.24 28.70 -0.65
C LYS A 2 -12.22 28.40 0.46
N GLU A 3 -12.55 27.45 1.31
CA GLU A 3 -11.59 26.81 2.22
C GLU A 3 -11.78 25.29 2.09
N PRO A 4 -10.82 24.54 1.53
CA PRO A 4 -10.73 23.12 1.75
C PRO A 4 -9.67 22.88 2.83
N THR A 5 -10.05 22.98 4.10
CA THR A 5 -9.11 22.80 5.21
C THR A 5 -9.41 21.47 5.92
N LYS A 6 -8.47 20.53 5.77
CA LYS A 6 -8.21 19.38 6.66
C LYS A 6 -9.43 18.62 7.16
N THR A 7 -9.87 17.61 6.41
CA THR A 7 -10.38 16.40 7.06
C THR A 7 -9.26 15.39 7.07
N GLN A 8 -8.68 15.25 8.25
CA GLN A 8 -7.69 14.25 8.61
C GLN A 8 -8.17 12.89 8.14
N LEU A 9 -7.29 12.20 7.43
CA LEU A 9 -7.43 10.81 7.03
C LEU A 9 -7.78 9.99 8.27
N GLU A 10 -9.05 9.62 8.39
CA GLU A 10 -9.48 8.58 9.29
C GLU A 10 -8.73 7.33 8.82
N VAL A 11 -7.62 7.00 9.48
CA VAL A 11 -6.82 5.81 9.20
C VAL A 11 -7.79 4.63 9.30
N THR A 12 -8.26 4.15 8.15
CA THR A 12 -9.18 3.04 8.07
C THR A 12 -8.52 1.90 8.83
N LYS A 13 -9.04 1.55 10.02
CA LYS A 13 -8.51 0.43 10.80
C LYS A 13 -8.84 -0.85 10.04
N HIS A 14 -7.94 -1.23 9.14
CA HIS A 14 -8.00 -2.50 8.44
C HIS A 14 -8.05 -3.62 9.47
N ARG A 15 -8.95 -4.60 9.26
CA ARG A 15 -8.95 -5.81 10.09
C ARG A 15 -7.55 -6.44 10.05
N PRO A 16 -7.02 -6.92 11.19
CA PRO A 16 -5.65 -7.45 11.25
C PRO A 16 -5.40 -8.61 10.29
N ASP A 17 -6.44 -9.38 9.96
CA ASP A 17 -6.40 -10.49 9.00
C ASP A 17 -6.67 -10.09 7.54
N SER A 18 -6.90 -8.80 7.27
CA SER A 18 -7.15 -8.32 5.91
C SER A 18 -5.89 -8.41 5.04
N GLN A 19 -6.09 -8.61 3.74
CA GLN A 19 -5.00 -8.59 2.76
C GLN A 19 -4.21 -7.26 2.81
N VAL A 20 -4.89 -6.15 3.09
CA VAL A 20 -4.29 -4.82 3.20
C VAL A 20 -3.38 -4.71 4.44
N ALA A 21 -3.83 -5.22 5.60
CA ALA A 21 -3.00 -5.27 6.80
C ALA A 21 -1.73 -6.11 6.59
N ARG A 22 -1.83 -7.19 5.81
CA ARG A 22 -0.66 -8.03 5.47
C ARG A 22 0.32 -7.30 4.53
N ILE A 23 -0.19 -6.55 3.55
CA ILE A 23 0.64 -5.67 2.71
C ILE A 23 1.36 -4.63 3.58
N LEU A 24 0.62 -3.92 4.44
CA LEU A 24 1.19 -2.89 5.31
C LEU A 24 2.23 -3.45 6.28
N ARG A 25 1.98 -4.64 6.86
CA ARG A 25 2.96 -5.31 7.73
C ARG A 25 4.26 -5.61 6.97
N ARG A 26 4.15 -6.11 5.73
CA ARG A 26 5.34 -6.40 4.90
C ARG A 26 6.07 -5.11 4.53
N LEU A 27 5.34 -4.10 4.07
CA LEU A 27 5.88 -2.78 3.74
C LEU A 27 6.60 -2.12 4.94
N LYS A 28 6.02 -2.18 6.13
CA LYS A 28 6.66 -1.63 7.35
C LYS A 28 7.87 -2.43 7.82
N SER A 29 7.89 -3.74 7.57
CA SER A 29 8.97 -4.62 8.02
C SER A 29 10.17 -4.62 7.07
N GLU A 30 9.95 -4.43 5.77
CA GLU A 30 10.97 -4.62 4.72
C GLU A 30 11.18 -3.36 3.86
N GLY A 31 10.35 -2.34 4.05
CA GLY A 31 10.29 -1.15 3.19
C GLY A 31 9.67 -1.42 1.81
N ARG A 32 9.50 -2.67 1.40
CA ARG A 32 9.00 -3.03 0.06
C ARG A 32 8.25 -4.36 -0.01
N ILE A 33 7.51 -4.55 -1.09
CA ILE A 33 6.86 -5.81 -1.45
C ILE A 33 6.67 -5.89 -2.96
N THR A 34 6.90 -7.06 -3.56
CA THR A 34 6.64 -7.30 -4.99
C THR A 34 5.25 -7.88 -5.25
N ASN A 35 4.73 -7.73 -6.47
CA ASN A 35 3.49 -8.40 -6.87
C ASN A 35 3.60 -9.94 -6.79
N ILE A 36 4.78 -10.51 -7.00
CA ILE A 36 5.05 -11.95 -6.84
C ILE A 36 4.94 -12.35 -5.36
N GLU A 37 5.57 -11.59 -4.45
CA GLU A 37 5.45 -11.82 -3.01
C GLU A 37 4.01 -11.68 -2.52
N MET A 38 3.23 -10.74 -3.06
CA MET A 38 1.80 -10.63 -2.76
C MET A 38 1.05 -11.92 -3.09
N VAL A 39 1.31 -12.52 -4.26
CA VAL A 39 0.69 -13.79 -4.64
C VAL A 39 1.08 -14.92 -3.68
N ASN A 40 2.37 -15.02 -3.31
CA ASN A 40 2.84 -16.00 -2.33
C ASN A 40 2.18 -15.82 -0.95
N LEU A 41 1.87 -14.57 -0.59
CA LEU A 41 1.12 -14.23 0.62
C LEU A 41 -0.40 -14.37 0.45
N ARG A 42 -0.92 -14.95 -0.64
CA ARG A 42 -2.37 -15.07 -0.89
C ARG A 42 -3.10 -13.71 -0.87
N ILE A 43 -2.40 -12.65 -1.26
CA ILE A 43 -2.98 -11.33 -1.49
C ILE A 43 -3.47 -11.31 -2.93
N LEU A 44 -4.79 -11.44 -3.09
CA LEU A 44 -5.44 -11.36 -4.39
C LEU A 44 -5.55 -9.88 -4.79
N ARG A 45 -5.44 -9.61 -6.10
CA ARG A 45 -5.58 -8.24 -6.63
C ARG A 45 -4.66 -7.24 -5.93
N GLY A 46 -3.41 -7.63 -5.67
CA GLY A 46 -2.44 -6.83 -4.92
C GLY A 46 -2.30 -5.39 -5.44
N SER A 47 -2.28 -5.19 -6.75
CA SER A 47 -2.21 -3.87 -7.37
C SER A 47 -3.44 -2.99 -7.06
N GLU A 48 -4.64 -3.56 -7.01
CA GLU A 48 -5.86 -2.84 -6.59
C GLU A 48 -5.74 -2.45 -5.11
N ARG A 49 -5.25 -3.35 -4.25
CA ARG A 49 -5.05 -3.06 -2.82
C ARG A 49 -4.01 -1.99 -2.56
N ILE A 50 -2.93 -1.95 -3.34
CA ILE A 50 -1.97 -0.84 -3.29
C ILE A 50 -2.64 0.47 -3.73
N ARG A 51 -3.50 0.44 -4.76
CA ARG A 51 -4.24 1.63 -5.18
C ARG A 51 -5.18 2.13 -4.09
N ASP A 52 -5.86 1.22 -3.38
CA ASP A 52 -6.69 1.55 -2.22
C ASP A 52 -5.84 2.23 -1.13
N LEU A 53 -4.70 1.63 -0.77
CA LEU A 53 -3.76 2.21 0.21
C LEU A 53 -3.28 3.62 -0.17
N LYS A 54 -2.96 3.85 -1.44
CA LYS A 54 -2.58 5.21 -1.91
C LYS A 54 -3.73 6.21 -1.78
N ARG A 55 -4.97 5.78 -2.03
CA ARG A 55 -6.17 6.62 -1.86
C ARG A 55 -6.44 6.93 -0.39
N GLU A 56 -6.11 6.01 0.51
CA GLU A 56 -6.14 6.20 1.95
C GLU A 56 -4.99 7.10 2.48
N GLY A 57 -4.12 7.59 1.59
CA GLY A 57 -3.04 8.51 1.94
C GLY A 57 -1.72 7.84 2.31
N HIS A 58 -1.57 6.53 2.09
CA HIS A 58 -0.27 5.89 2.27
C HIS A 58 0.70 6.25 1.14
N ALA A 59 1.86 6.79 1.49
CA ALA A 59 2.95 7.10 0.57
C ALA A 59 3.62 5.80 0.10
N ILE A 60 3.16 5.28 -1.05
CA ILE A 60 3.68 4.06 -1.66
C ILE A 60 4.12 4.35 -3.09
N ARG A 61 5.40 4.15 -3.38
CA ARG A 61 5.96 4.23 -4.73
C ARG A 61 5.79 2.90 -5.45
N SER A 62 5.45 2.96 -6.73
CA SER A 62 5.37 1.78 -7.61
C SER A 62 6.50 1.83 -8.63
N ILE A 63 7.35 0.81 -8.64
CA ILE A 63 8.51 0.70 -9.53
C ILE A 63 8.35 -0.56 -10.37
N GLN A 64 8.40 -0.43 -11.68
CA GLN A 64 8.42 -1.56 -12.59
C GLN A 64 9.85 -2.11 -12.69
N LEU A 65 10.07 -3.36 -12.27
CA LEU A 65 11.38 -4.01 -12.42
C LEU A 65 11.57 -4.62 -13.81
N ASN A 66 10.50 -5.21 -14.35
CA ASN A 66 10.46 -5.81 -15.68
C ASN A 66 9.02 -5.83 -16.22
N GLN A 67 8.79 -6.47 -17.38
CA GLN A 67 7.47 -6.48 -18.03
C GLN A 67 6.33 -7.01 -17.14
N THR A 68 6.61 -7.91 -16.18
CA THR A 68 5.59 -8.58 -15.37
C THR A 68 5.70 -8.31 -13.87
N THR A 69 6.83 -7.74 -13.42
CA THR A 69 7.15 -7.60 -12.00
C THR A 69 7.12 -6.14 -11.56
N TRP A 70 6.34 -5.88 -10.52
CA TRP A 70 6.22 -4.58 -9.87
C TRP A 70 6.70 -4.68 -8.43
N VAL A 71 7.46 -3.67 -8.01
CA VAL A 71 7.85 -3.46 -6.61
C VAL A 71 7.07 -2.27 -6.09
N TYR A 72 6.55 -2.42 -4.88
CA TYR A 72 5.88 -1.37 -4.14
C TYR A 72 6.76 -1.05 -2.93
N VAL A 73 7.16 0.21 -2.80
CA VAL A 73 8.07 0.68 -1.75
C VAL A 73 7.30 1.67 -0.87
N LEU A 74 7.38 1.51 0.43
CA LEU A 74 6.87 2.50 1.38
C LEU A 74 7.85 3.68 1.38
N GLU A 75 7.34 4.87 1.05
CA GLU A 75 8.11 6.09 1.23
C GLU A 75 7.78 6.58 2.65
N ASP A 76 8.71 6.36 3.58
CA ASP A 76 8.62 6.99 4.91
C ASP A 76 8.77 8.50 4.72
N GLU A 77 7.81 9.26 5.25
CA GLU A 77 8.00 10.70 5.48
C GLU A 77 8.87 10.83 6.74
N ASP A 78 10.16 11.11 6.53
CA ASP A 78 11.09 11.59 7.57
C ASP A 78 10.56 12.88 8.23
#